data_AF-A0A2P6TRN6-F1
#
_entry.id   AF-A0A2P6TRN6-F1
#
_cell.length_a   1.000
_cell.length_b   1.000
_cell.length_c   1.000
_cell.angle_alpha   90.00
_cell.angle_beta   90.00
_cell.angle_gamma   90.00
#
_symmetry.space_group_name_H-M   'P 1'
#
loop_
_entity.id
_entity.type
_entity.pdbx_description
1 polymer ?
#
loop_
_entity_poly.entity_id
_entity_poly.type
_entity_poly.pdbx_seq_one_letter_code
_entity_poly.pdbx_strand_id
1 'polypeptide(L)'
;MRGYELALERLLRERDKLLPEERPPEMLLLIESLQAAEKAAEELEEAAAILREHPLPAHGPLRSIAAEQWQAVLAALDASPAAPVLFKGLVHSVEAAAKSLDATRSNSVCGALFFTRSPQMPRTSHLWCNLWAMTLRWDIHTQGPLLAPCSCWPVWLSASREGRKMKRLLTAGASNAAWVAAGAWQVAKWWQQAPSSAARNRRLEALLEGVRDRATADQCWLLAEEAVSRLASMALWEVEERAKQRRQRSSVPGLTQRAGKLLEQSRQLLNQTKAWLPARIRAQLLNGLRHLEDAQRAWAHAVGARRAWQGERPKLPSKRCSGCTQMALHLRKCAQCQVATYCSRDCQVRYWKEGGHKAECTALAERNK
;
A
#
# COMPACT_ATOMS: atom_id res chain seq x y z
N MET A 1 17.93 25.16 -22.76
CA MET A 1 18.81 24.01 -22.55
C MET A 1 18.22 23.06 -21.51
N ARG A 2 18.12 21.77 -21.85
CA ARG A 2 17.74 20.72 -20.92
C ARG A 2 18.87 20.52 -19.90
N GLY A 3 18.54 20.13 -18.67
CA GLY A 3 19.52 20.06 -17.57
C GLY A 3 20.70 19.09 -17.79
N TYR A 4 20.63 18.19 -18.77
CA TYR A 4 21.73 17.31 -19.16
C TYR A 4 22.67 17.93 -20.20
N GLU A 5 22.20 18.84 -21.05
CA GLU A 5 23.02 19.55 -22.06
C GLU A 5 24.09 20.39 -21.35
N LEU A 6 23.69 21.14 -20.31
CA LEU A 6 24.61 21.91 -19.48
C LEU A 6 25.64 21.02 -18.73
N ALA A 7 25.23 19.81 -18.36
CA ALA A 7 26.12 18.85 -17.69
C ALA A 7 27.13 18.25 -18.68
N LEU A 8 26.69 17.92 -19.90
CA LEU A 8 27.53 17.45 -20.99
C LEU A 8 28.53 18.53 -21.42
N GLU A 9 28.09 19.77 -21.66
CA GLU A 9 28.97 20.89 -21.97
C GLU A 9 30.04 21.13 -20.89
N ARG A 10 29.68 20.97 -19.62
CA ARG A 10 30.62 21.13 -18.52
C ARG A 10 31.65 19.99 -18.50
N LEU A 11 31.21 18.75 -18.71
CA LEU A 11 32.10 17.59 -18.78
C LEU A 11 33.04 17.66 -19.98
N LEU A 12 32.56 18.07 -21.15
CA LEU A 12 33.37 18.29 -22.34
C LEU A 12 34.44 19.37 -22.08
N ARG A 13 34.05 20.49 -21.46
CA ARG A 13 35.00 21.55 -21.06
C ARG A 13 36.08 21.08 -20.09
N GLU A 14 35.73 20.22 -19.12
CA GLU A 14 36.75 19.67 -18.20
C GLU A 14 37.63 18.63 -18.90
N ARG A 15 37.06 17.79 -19.79
CA ARG A 15 37.82 16.83 -20.60
C ARG A 15 38.87 17.53 -21.48
N ASP A 16 38.52 18.67 -22.07
CA ASP A 16 39.39 19.39 -23.01
C ASP A 16 40.56 20.12 -22.30
N LYS A 17 40.51 20.25 -20.97
CA LYS A 17 41.64 20.74 -20.15
C LYS A 17 42.69 19.66 -19.84
N LEU A 18 42.35 18.39 -20.02
CA LEU A 18 43.21 17.25 -19.69
C LEU A 18 43.91 16.74 -20.95
N LEU A 19 45.19 16.37 -20.81
CA LEU A 19 45.89 15.63 -21.86
C LEU A 19 45.18 14.28 -22.10
N PRO A 20 45.24 13.71 -23.31
CA PRO A 20 44.55 12.45 -23.63
C PRO A 20 44.81 11.32 -22.63
N GLU A 21 46.06 11.18 -22.17
CA GLU A 21 46.54 10.21 -21.19
C GLU A 21 46.06 10.48 -19.75
N GLU A 22 45.60 11.68 -19.43
CA GLU A 22 45.13 12.08 -18.10
C GLU A 22 43.61 11.94 -17.93
N ARG A 23 42.88 11.59 -18.99
CA ARG A 23 41.41 11.53 -18.97
C ARG A 23 40.93 10.29 -18.21
N PRO A 24 40.19 10.44 -17.09
CA PRO A 24 39.65 9.28 -16.38
C PRO A 24 38.68 8.50 -17.27
N PRO A 25 38.78 7.15 -17.34
CA PRO A 25 37.91 6.33 -18.17
C PRO A 25 36.42 6.48 -17.79
N GLU A 26 36.11 6.77 -16.53
CA GLU A 26 34.74 7.03 -16.06
C GLU A 26 34.17 8.34 -16.62
N MET A 27 35.01 9.36 -16.81
CA MET A 27 34.60 10.63 -17.42
C MET A 27 34.24 10.41 -18.89
N LEU A 28 35.05 9.64 -19.62
CA LEU A 28 34.81 9.32 -21.03
C LEU A 28 33.51 8.52 -21.20
N LEU A 29 33.31 7.49 -20.38
CA LEU A 29 32.08 6.68 -20.39
C LEU A 29 30.83 7.52 -20.08
N LEU A 30 30.95 8.48 -19.16
CA LEU A 30 29.85 9.39 -18.82
C LEU A 30 29.54 10.36 -19.97
N ILE A 31 30.55 10.88 -20.66
CA ILE A 31 30.39 11.74 -21.84
C ILE A 31 29.71 10.97 -22.97
N GLU A 32 30.18 9.76 -23.29
CA GLU A 32 29.57 8.89 -24.31
C GLU A 32 28.11 8.58 -23.99
N SER A 33 27.81 8.26 -22.73
CA SER A 33 26.43 7.99 -22.27
C SER A 33 25.51 9.21 -22.43
N LEU A 34 26.02 10.41 -22.19
CA LEU A 34 25.26 11.65 -22.32
C LEU A 34 25.07 12.05 -23.79
N GLN A 35 26.08 11.87 -24.64
CA GLN A 35 25.98 12.09 -26.08
C GLN A 35 25.01 11.11 -26.75
N ALA A 36 25.03 9.83 -26.36
CA ALA A 36 24.06 8.84 -26.85
C ALA A 36 22.63 9.22 -26.45
N ALA A 37 22.43 9.77 -25.26
CA ALA A 37 21.12 10.24 -24.81
C ALA A 37 20.65 11.50 -25.56
N GLU A 38 21.56 12.40 -25.92
CA GLU A 38 21.27 13.59 -26.75
C GLU A 38 20.87 13.20 -28.16
N LYS A 39 21.66 12.34 -28.83
CA LYS A 39 21.34 11.81 -30.17
C LYS A 39 19.98 11.09 -30.19
N ALA A 40 19.71 10.25 -29.19
CA ALA A 40 18.41 9.60 -29.08
C ALA A 40 17.26 10.62 -28.93
N ALA A 41 17.49 11.73 -28.21
CA ALA A 41 16.48 12.78 -28.07
C ALA A 41 16.21 13.50 -29.41
N GLU A 42 17.24 13.75 -30.22
CA GLU A 42 17.12 14.35 -31.56
C GLU A 42 16.35 13.44 -32.51
N GLU A 43 16.72 12.15 -32.59
CA GLU A 43 16.04 11.15 -33.43
C GLU A 43 14.54 11.04 -33.12
N LEU A 44 14.16 11.20 -31.85
CA LEU A 44 12.76 11.18 -31.43
C LEU A 44 12.02 12.47 -31.77
N GLU A 45 12.69 13.62 -31.70
CA GLU A 45 12.10 14.89 -32.11
C GLU A 45 11.87 14.93 -33.62
N GLU A 46 12.78 14.35 -34.40
CA GLU A 46 12.62 14.12 -35.83
C GLU A 46 11.45 13.16 -36.11
N ALA A 47 11.40 12.00 -35.44
CA ALA A 47 10.29 11.06 -35.58
C ALA A 47 8.94 11.70 -35.18
N ALA A 48 8.93 12.53 -34.13
CA ALA A 48 7.74 13.28 -33.74
C ALA A 48 7.37 14.37 -34.75
N ALA A 49 8.33 14.97 -35.45
CA ALA A 49 8.07 15.91 -36.54
C ALA A 49 7.41 15.22 -37.73
N ILE A 50 7.94 14.06 -38.15
CA ILE A 50 7.35 13.22 -39.21
C ILE A 50 5.89 12.87 -38.87
N LEU A 51 5.60 12.47 -37.63
CA LEU A 51 4.24 12.14 -37.19
C LEU A 51 3.29 13.35 -37.14
N ARG A 52 3.82 14.57 -36.96
CA ARG A 52 3.00 15.80 -37.03
C ARG A 52 2.64 16.15 -38.47
N GLU A 53 3.56 15.95 -39.42
CA GLU A 53 3.33 16.21 -40.84
C GLU A 53 2.47 15.12 -41.49
N HIS A 54 2.55 13.89 -40.99
CA HIS A 54 1.80 12.73 -41.46
C HIS A 54 0.98 12.09 -40.33
N PRO A 55 -0.11 12.73 -39.89
CA PRO A 55 -0.95 12.19 -38.83
C PRO A 55 -1.57 10.86 -39.29
N LEU A 56 -1.38 9.82 -38.47
CA LEU A 56 -1.92 8.49 -38.77
C LEU A 56 -3.47 8.53 -38.83
N PRO A 57 -4.11 7.88 -39.81
CA PRO A 57 -5.56 7.89 -39.94
C PRO A 57 -6.24 7.24 -38.72
N ALA A 58 -7.30 7.88 -38.23
CA ALA A 58 -7.92 7.56 -36.94
C ALA A 58 -8.58 6.17 -36.85
N HIS A 59 -8.95 5.54 -37.98
CA HIS A 59 -9.62 4.24 -38.00
C HIS A 59 -9.21 3.41 -39.23
N GLY A 60 -8.69 2.20 -39.01
CA GLY A 60 -8.39 1.22 -40.07
C GLY A 60 -7.48 0.05 -39.62
N PRO A 61 -7.31 -0.99 -40.46
CA PRO A 61 -6.52 -2.21 -40.17
C PRO A 61 -5.03 -1.95 -39.88
N LEU A 62 -4.56 -0.70 -39.99
CA LEU A 62 -3.21 -0.26 -39.63
C LEU A 62 -2.88 -0.38 -38.13
N ARG A 63 -3.85 -0.67 -37.24
CA ARG A 63 -3.56 -0.99 -35.82
C ARG A 63 -2.79 -2.29 -35.65
N SER A 64 -3.00 -3.30 -36.49
CA SER A 64 -2.21 -4.54 -36.44
C SER A 64 -0.81 -4.32 -37.01
N ILE A 65 -0.67 -3.51 -38.06
CA ILE A 65 0.62 -3.12 -38.62
C ILE A 65 1.41 -2.28 -37.62
N ALA A 66 0.77 -1.33 -36.92
CA ALA A 66 1.42 -0.56 -35.86
C ALA A 66 1.80 -1.43 -34.66
N ALA A 67 1.03 -2.47 -34.34
CA ALA A 67 1.37 -3.42 -33.28
C ALA A 67 2.53 -4.35 -33.68
N GLU A 68 2.56 -4.84 -34.93
CA GLU A 68 3.67 -5.65 -35.46
C GLU A 68 4.95 -4.81 -35.62
N GLN A 69 4.84 -3.58 -36.13
CA GLN A 69 5.96 -2.64 -36.19
C GLN A 69 6.45 -2.26 -34.78
N TRP A 70 5.55 -2.11 -33.81
CA TRP A 70 5.92 -1.88 -32.41
C TRP A 70 6.63 -3.09 -31.79
N GLN A 71 6.17 -4.30 -32.09
CA GLN A 71 6.84 -5.54 -31.66
C GLN A 71 8.20 -5.71 -32.32
N ALA A 72 8.35 -5.36 -33.60
CA ALA A 72 9.65 -5.35 -34.29
C ALA A 72 10.61 -4.31 -33.69
N VAL A 73 10.10 -3.13 -33.30
CA VAL A 73 10.88 -2.10 -32.58
C VAL A 73 11.29 -2.60 -31.19
N LEU A 74 10.39 -3.24 -30.44
CA LEU A 74 10.72 -3.82 -29.13
C LEU A 74 11.74 -4.96 -29.24
N ALA A 75 11.63 -5.82 -30.26
CA ALA A 75 12.59 -6.90 -30.52
C ALA A 75 13.97 -6.36 -30.95
N ALA A 76 14.00 -5.30 -31.77
CA ALA A 76 15.25 -4.61 -32.13
C ALA A 76 15.88 -3.87 -30.93
N LEU A 77 15.06 -3.37 -30.00
CA LEU A 77 15.50 -2.77 -28.75
C LEU A 77 16.10 -3.83 -27.80
N ASP A 78 15.46 -4.99 -27.64
CA ASP A 78 15.97 -6.08 -26.79
C ASP A 78 17.28 -6.68 -27.32
N ALA A 79 17.50 -6.64 -28.64
CA ALA A 79 18.75 -7.09 -29.26
C ALA A 79 19.89 -6.04 -29.19
N SER A 80 19.60 -4.80 -28.80
CA SER A 80 20.58 -3.70 -28.81
C SER A 80 21.19 -3.45 -27.42
N PRO A 81 22.52 -3.37 -27.27
CA PRO A 81 23.15 -3.05 -25.99
C PRO A 81 22.84 -1.62 -25.50
N ALA A 82 22.24 -0.77 -26.34
CA ALA A 82 21.79 0.59 -26.01
C ALA A 82 20.30 0.68 -25.56
N ALA A 83 19.60 -0.45 -25.43
CA ALA A 83 18.16 -0.54 -25.12
C ALA A 83 17.65 0.40 -24.00
N PRO A 84 18.36 0.58 -22.87
CA PRO A 84 17.83 1.39 -21.76
C PRO A 84 17.71 2.89 -22.09
N VAL A 85 18.48 3.39 -23.05
CA VAL A 85 18.47 4.80 -23.47
C VAL A 85 17.39 5.03 -24.53
N LEU A 86 17.29 4.13 -25.51
CA LEU A 86 16.29 4.17 -26.58
C LEU A 86 14.86 3.99 -26.05
N PHE A 87 14.66 3.14 -25.04
CA PHE A 87 13.35 2.91 -24.40
C PHE A 87 12.83 4.15 -23.65
N LYS A 88 13.73 4.93 -23.04
CA LYS A 88 13.38 6.19 -22.36
C LYS A 88 12.91 7.25 -23.36
N GLY A 89 13.45 7.19 -24.56
CA GLY A 89 13.04 8.00 -25.68
C GLY A 89 11.63 7.71 -26.17
N LEU A 90 11.35 6.44 -26.41
CA LEU A 90 10.07 5.91 -26.85
C LEU A 90 8.90 6.32 -25.92
N VAL A 91 9.13 6.30 -24.60
CA VAL A 91 8.15 6.70 -23.59
C VAL A 91 7.78 8.19 -23.69
N HIS A 92 8.73 9.08 -24.03
CA HIS A 92 8.45 10.51 -24.19
C HIS A 92 7.72 10.84 -25.51
N SER A 93 7.94 10.08 -26.58
CA SER A 93 7.23 10.26 -27.84
C SER A 93 5.77 9.81 -27.78
N VAL A 94 5.49 8.70 -27.08
CA VAL A 94 4.10 8.28 -26.78
C VAL A 94 3.38 9.34 -25.92
N GLU A 95 4.10 9.98 -25.01
CA GLU A 95 3.60 11.08 -24.17
C GLU A 95 3.28 12.36 -24.98
N ALA A 96 4.07 12.67 -26.02
CA ALA A 96 3.84 13.82 -26.91
C ALA A 96 2.67 13.59 -27.87
N ALA A 97 2.54 12.38 -28.43
CA ALA A 97 1.43 11.99 -29.30
C ALA A 97 0.08 12.00 -28.55
N ALA A 98 0.06 11.52 -27.29
CA ALA A 98 -1.15 11.54 -26.45
C ALA A 98 -1.63 12.97 -26.11
N LYS A 99 -0.71 13.91 -25.89
CA LYS A 99 -1.05 15.33 -25.64
C LYS A 99 -1.57 16.04 -26.90
N SER A 100 -1.12 15.63 -28.08
CA SER A 100 -1.60 16.17 -29.36
C SER A 100 -3.03 15.70 -29.70
N LEU A 101 -3.41 14.49 -29.28
CA LEU A 101 -4.75 13.94 -29.47
C LEU A 101 -5.81 14.55 -28.52
N ASP A 102 -5.40 15.10 -27.38
CA ASP A 102 -6.29 15.74 -26.41
C ASP A 102 -6.63 17.20 -26.78
N ALA A 103 -5.79 17.86 -27.60
CA ALA A 103 -5.99 19.25 -28.01
C ALA A 103 -7.09 19.44 -29.08
N THR A 104 -7.61 18.35 -29.67
CA THR A 104 -8.63 18.38 -30.74
C THR A 104 -10.05 18.07 -30.28
N ARG A 105 -10.30 17.90 -28.97
CA ARG A 105 -11.67 17.70 -28.43
C ARG A 105 -12.19 18.95 -27.71
N SER A 106 -13.08 19.68 -28.39
CA SER A 106 -13.88 20.74 -27.77
C SER A 106 -15.06 20.15 -26.98
N ASN A 107 -15.25 20.71 -25.78
CA ASN A 107 -16.46 20.82 -24.96
C ASN A 107 -17.43 19.63 -24.88
N SER A 108 -17.42 18.93 -23.74
CA SER A 108 -18.63 18.85 -22.88
C SER A 108 -18.33 18.32 -21.46
N VAL A 109 -18.81 19.10 -20.50
CA VAL A 109 -19.37 18.75 -19.17
C VAL A 109 -18.73 17.58 -18.40
N CYS A 110 -17.78 17.90 -17.52
CA CYS A 110 -17.71 17.36 -16.15
C CYS A 110 -16.65 18.15 -15.35
N GLY A 111 -17.06 19.32 -14.86
CA GLY A 111 -16.31 20.06 -13.85
C GLY A 111 -16.69 19.56 -12.47
N ALA A 112 -15.73 19.02 -11.73
CA ALA A 112 -15.64 19.08 -10.27
C ALA A 112 -14.38 18.32 -9.81
N LEU A 113 -13.28 19.05 -9.66
CA LEU A 113 -12.17 18.88 -8.69
C LEU A 113 -11.02 19.79 -9.15
N PHE A 114 -11.24 21.10 -9.06
CA PHE A 114 -10.19 22.09 -9.29
C PHE A 114 -9.53 22.44 -7.95
N PHE A 115 -8.23 22.11 -7.82
CA PHE A 115 -7.35 22.79 -6.87
C PHE A 115 -6.96 24.13 -7.49
N THR A 116 -7.19 25.22 -6.75
CA THR A 116 -6.72 26.56 -7.12
C THR A 116 -5.19 26.61 -7.11
N ARG A 117 -4.66 27.36 -8.07
CA ARG A 117 -3.25 27.46 -8.42
C ARG A 117 -2.46 28.13 -7.28
N SER A 118 -1.62 27.37 -6.57
CA SER A 118 -0.62 27.96 -5.68
C SER A 118 0.60 28.38 -6.51
N PRO A 119 1.06 29.65 -6.45
CA PRO A 119 2.10 30.19 -7.33
C PRO A 119 3.53 29.68 -7.02
N GLN A 120 3.72 28.75 -6.09
CA GLN A 120 5.04 28.27 -5.66
C GLN A 120 5.36 26.80 -6.00
N MET A 121 4.66 26.14 -6.94
CA MET A 121 5.01 24.78 -7.37
C MET A 121 5.65 24.71 -8.78
N PRO A 122 6.74 23.92 -8.96
CA PRO A 122 7.35 23.71 -10.27
C PRO A 122 6.47 22.86 -11.19
N ARG A 123 6.41 23.24 -12.48
CA ARG A 123 5.59 22.63 -13.55
C ARG A 123 5.73 21.11 -13.71
N THR A 124 6.86 20.52 -13.29
CA THR A 124 7.10 19.08 -13.30
C THR A 124 6.16 18.31 -12.37
N SER A 125 5.64 18.94 -11.32
CA SER A 125 4.79 18.29 -10.31
C SER A 125 3.38 17.99 -10.83
N HIS A 126 2.89 18.77 -11.81
CA HIS A 126 1.59 18.56 -12.46
C HIS A 126 1.59 17.39 -13.46
N LEU A 127 2.72 17.15 -14.13
CA LEU A 127 2.87 16.09 -15.13
C LEU A 127 2.79 14.68 -14.50
N TRP A 128 3.39 14.52 -13.31
CA TRP A 128 3.37 13.27 -12.56
C TRP A 128 2.01 12.99 -11.92
N CYS A 129 1.26 14.02 -11.49
CA CYS A 129 -0.12 13.83 -11.04
C CYS A 129 -1.04 13.32 -12.16
N ASN A 130 -0.82 13.75 -13.43
CA ASN A 130 -1.63 13.33 -14.57
C ASN A 130 -1.30 11.92 -15.06
N LEU A 131 -0.02 11.55 -15.15
CA LEU A 131 0.41 10.19 -15.53
C LEU A 131 -0.09 9.16 -14.51
N TRP A 132 -0.05 9.53 -13.22
CA TRP A 132 -0.49 8.70 -12.10
C TRP A 132 -2.02 8.62 -11.99
N ALA A 133 -2.74 9.72 -12.28
CA ALA A 133 -4.19 9.71 -12.45
C ALA A 133 -4.63 8.81 -13.61
N MET A 134 -3.87 8.74 -14.71
CA MET A 134 -4.16 7.85 -15.83
C MET A 134 -3.95 6.37 -15.49
N THR A 135 -2.89 6.00 -14.77
CA THR A 135 -2.65 4.60 -14.37
C THR A 135 -3.65 4.13 -13.31
N LEU A 136 -4.04 5.00 -12.37
CA LEU A 136 -5.11 4.72 -11.41
C LEU A 136 -6.48 4.66 -12.07
N ARG A 137 -6.77 5.53 -13.04
CA ARG A 137 -8.03 5.49 -13.81
C ARG A 137 -8.11 4.24 -14.68
N TRP A 138 -6.98 3.76 -15.20
CA TRP A 138 -6.87 2.46 -15.87
C TRP A 138 -7.11 1.28 -14.92
N ASP A 139 -6.47 1.21 -13.73
CA ASP A 139 -6.68 0.13 -12.74
C ASP A 139 -8.09 0.18 -12.11
N ILE A 140 -8.70 1.37 -11.97
CA ILE A 140 -10.10 1.53 -11.55
C ILE A 140 -11.08 1.03 -12.64
N HIS A 141 -10.78 1.25 -13.92
CA HIS A 141 -11.61 0.81 -15.04
C HIS A 141 -11.41 -0.65 -15.47
N THR A 142 -10.25 -1.26 -15.18
CA THR A 142 -9.89 -2.62 -15.64
C THR A 142 -9.82 -3.60 -14.46
N GLN A 143 -10.94 -3.84 -13.78
CA GLN A 143 -11.07 -4.96 -12.85
C GLN A 143 -11.20 -6.29 -13.64
N GLY A 144 -10.07 -6.88 -14.03
CA GLY A 144 -9.96 -8.21 -14.66
C GLY A 144 -8.72 -8.99 -14.19
N PRO A 145 -8.68 -10.33 -14.39
CA PRO A 145 -7.69 -11.20 -13.75
C PRO A 145 -6.29 -11.13 -14.37
N LEU A 146 -5.30 -11.48 -13.56
CA LEU A 146 -3.87 -11.53 -13.85
C LEU A 146 -3.56 -12.35 -15.11
N LEU A 147 -2.92 -11.71 -16.10
CA LEU A 147 -2.06 -12.40 -17.06
C LEU A 147 -0.67 -11.74 -17.05
N ALA A 148 0.32 -12.56 -16.62
CA ALA A 148 1.78 -12.45 -16.72
C ALA A 148 2.55 -11.37 -15.90
N PRO A 149 3.77 -11.71 -15.40
CA PRO A 149 4.63 -10.78 -14.69
C PRO A 149 5.38 -9.86 -15.68
N CYS A 150 5.08 -8.56 -15.65
CA CYS A 150 5.74 -7.59 -16.53
C CYS A 150 7.21 -7.35 -16.15
N SER A 151 8.11 -7.58 -17.10
CA SER A 151 9.56 -7.37 -17.06
C SER A 151 10.01 -5.89 -17.04
N CYS A 152 9.09 -4.92 -17.02
CA CYS A 152 9.40 -3.49 -17.16
C CYS A 152 9.65 -2.71 -15.85
N TRP A 153 9.62 -3.38 -14.70
CA TRP A 153 9.78 -2.75 -13.38
C TRP A 153 11.10 -2.00 -13.12
N PRO A 154 12.27 -2.44 -13.63
CA PRO A 154 13.55 -1.75 -13.38
C PRO A 154 13.60 -0.31 -13.93
N VAL A 155 12.82 0.00 -14.96
CA VAL A 155 12.82 1.31 -15.66
C VAL A 155 12.04 2.38 -14.88
N TRP A 156 11.00 1.98 -14.14
CA TRP A 156 10.07 2.90 -13.48
C TRP A 156 10.70 3.63 -12.27
N LEU A 157 11.73 3.06 -11.66
CA LEU A 157 12.32 3.53 -10.40
C LEU A 157 13.49 4.50 -10.52
N SER A 158 14.17 4.50 -11.68
CA SER A 158 15.26 5.44 -11.96
C SER A 158 14.80 6.91 -12.09
N ALA A 159 13.49 7.15 -12.24
CA ALA A 159 12.93 8.49 -12.48
C ALA A 159 12.64 9.31 -11.20
N SER A 160 12.62 8.70 -10.02
CA SER A 160 12.29 9.41 -8.78
C SER A 160 13.46 10.25 -8.23
N ARG A 161 13.15 11.36 -7.53
CA ARG A 161 14.17 12.26 -6.94
C ARG A 161 14.99 11.58 -5.83
N GLU A 162 14.39 10.64 -5.09
CA GLU A 162 15.07 9.84 -4.07
C GLU A 162 15.83 8.64 -4.67
N GLY A 163 15.31 8.01 -5.74
CA GLY A 163 16.05 6.98 -6.50
C GLY A 163 17.37 7.51 -7.09
N ARG A 164 17.44 8.80 -7.42
CA ARG A 164 18.68 9.47 -7.87
C ARG A 164 19.67 9.76 -6.74
N LYS A 165 19.21 9.95 -5.49
CA LYS A 165 20.10 10.06 -4.31
C LYS A 165 20.63 8.69 -3.91
N MET A 166 19.78 7.67 -3.92
CA MET A 166 20.15 6.29 -3.62
C MET A 166 21.14 5.72 -4.67
N LYS A 167 20.96 6.07 -5.95
CA LYS A 167 21.87 5.68 -7.04
C LYS A 167 23.31 6.17 -6.82
N ARG A 168 23.52 7.33 -6.17
CA ARG A 168 24.87 7.82 -5.84
C ARG A 168 25.52 7.05 -4.68
N LEU A 169 24.74 6.34 -3.86
CA LEU A 169 25.24 5.51 -2.76
C LEU A 169 25.50 4.06 -3.19
N LEU A 170 25.10 3.66 -4.41
CA LEU A 170 24.99 2.26 -4.83
C LEU A 170 25.69 1.93 -6.17
N THR A 171 26.59 2.78 -6.66
CA THR A 171 27.31 2.60 -7.94
C THR A 171 28.37 1.49 -7.98
N ALA A 172 28.42 0.60 -6.99
CA ALA A 172 29.27 -0.59 -7.01
C ALA A 172 28.43 -1.86 -6.78
N GLY A 173 27.81 -2.39 -7.84
CA GLY A 173 27.24 -3.75 -7.82
C GLY A 173 25.90 -3.94 -7.12
N ALA A 174 24.98 -2.96 -7.16
CA ALA A 174 23.64 -3.16 -6.60
C ALA A 174 22.85 -4.22 -7.39
N SER A 175 22.46 -5.30 -6.71
CA SER A 175 21.63 -6.36 -7.27
C SER A 175 20.22 -5.84 -7.62
N ASN A 176 19.51 -6.55 -8.51
CA ASN A 176 18.10 -6.27 -8.85
C ASN A 176 17.20 -6.10 -7.62
N ALA A 177 17.56 -6.70 -6.47
CA ALA A 177 16.85 -6.55 -5.21
C ALA A 177 16.81 -5.10 -4.70
N ALA A 178 17.90 -4.32 -4.82
CA ALA A 178 17.95 -2.93 -4.35
C ALA A 178 16.99 -2.01 -5.13
N TRP A 179 16.75 -2.31 -6.41
CA TRP A 179 15.77 -1.58 -7.22
C TRP A 179 14.35 -1.99 -6.88
N VAL A 180 14.07 -3.29 -6.80
CA VAL A 180 12.76 -3.81 -6.39
C VAL A 180 12.36 -3.29 -4.99
N ALA A 181 13.33 -3.17 -4.09
CA ALA A 181 13.20 -2.57 -2.77
C ALA A 181 12.68 -1.14 -2.80
N ALA A 182 13.36 -0.26 -3.54
CA ALA A 182 13.01 1.14 -3.64
C ALA A 182 11.62 1.32 -4.29
N GLY A 183 11.25 0.41 -5.20
CA GLY A 183 9.92 0.30 -5.80
C GLY A 183 8.85 0.03 -4.78
N ALA A 184 8.99 -1.10 -4.10
CA ALA A 184 8.06 -1.53 -3.07
C ALA A 184 7.95 -0.49 -1.95
N TRP A 185 9.07 0.13 -1.57
CA TRP A 185 9.11 1.18 -0.54
C TRP A 185 8.25 2.38 -0.92
N GLN A 186 8.40 2.87 -2.15
CA GLN A 186 7.70 4.06 -2.59
C GLN A 186 6.22 3.81 -2.87
N VAL A 187 5.90 2.61 -3.34
CA VAL A 187 4.53 2.11 -3.45
C VAL A 187 3.88 2.05 -2.06
N ALA A 188 4.54 1.46 -1.06
CA ALA A 188 4.00 1.34 0.30
C ALA A 188 3.75 2.71 0.97
N LYS A 189 4.65 3.69 0.76
CA LYS A 189 4.50 5.05 1.32
C LYS A 189 3.32 5.81 0.73
N TRP A 190 3.13 5.76 -0.59
CA TRP A 190 1.94 6.34 -1.23
C TRP A 190 0.66 5.60 -0.89
N TRP A 191 0.76 4.30 -0.61
CA TRP A 191 -0.40 3.47 -0.28
C TRP A 191 -1.10 3.90 1.01
N GLN A 192 -0.35 4.44 1.97
CA GLN A 192 -0.90 4.96 3.24
C GLN A 192 -1.86 6.14 3.06
N GLN A 193 -1.87 6.80 1.90
CA GLN A 193 -2.67 8.01 1.65
C GLN A 193 -3.97 7.76 0.86
N ALA A 194 -4.17 6.56 0.31
CA ALA A 194 -5.31 6.26 -0.54
C ALA A 194 -6.28 5.28 0.13
N PRO A 195 -7.61 5.36 -0.14
CA PRO A 195 -8.60 4.44 0.42
C PRO A 195 -8.19 2.97 0.21
N SER A 196 -8.17 2.19 1.28
CA SER A 196 -7.79 0.79 1.23
C SER A 196 -9.01 -0.06 0.86
N SER A 197 -8.88 -0.90 -0.16
CA SER A 197 -9.81 -1.99 -0.44
C SER A 197 -9.16 -3.32 -0.07
N ALA A 198 -9.95 -4.34 0.29
CA ALA A 198 -9.41 -5.65 0.65
C ALA A 198 -8.61 -6.30 -0.48
N ALA A 199 -9.08 -6.17 -1.75
CA ALA A 199 -8.35 -6.67 -2.92
C ALA A 199 -7.01 -5.97 -3.10
N ARG A 200 -7.00 -4.64 -2.90
CA ARG A 200 -5.80 -3.82 -2.95
C ARG A 200 -4.80 -4.25 -1.87
N ASN A 201 -5.22 -4.37 -0.61
CA ASN A 201 -4.32 -4.80 0.48
C ASN A 201 -3.71 -6.18 0.22
N ARG A 202 -4.47 -7.15 -0.34
CA ARG A 202 -3.93 -8.45 -0.73
C ARG A 202 -2.83 -8.36 -1.81
N ARG A 203 -2.98 -7.49 -2.80
CA ARG A 203 -1.95 -7.26 -3.83
C ARG A 203 -0.66 -6.70 -3.21
N LEU A 204 -0.79 -5.74 -2.30
CA LEU A 204 0.36 -5.16 -1.60
C LEU A 204 1.07 -6.18 -0.70
N GLU A 205 0.29 -6.99 0.00
CA GLU A 205 0.80 -8.04 0.86
C GLU A 205 1.62 -9.07 0.07
N ALA A 206 1.10 -9.55 -1.05
CA ALA A 206 1.82 -10.46 -1.95
C ALA A 206 3.13 -9.84 -2.49
N LEU A 207 3.10 -8.54 -2.83
CA LEU A 207 4.29 -7.82 -3.27
C LEU A 207 5.35 -7.75 -2.15
N LEU A 208 4.95 -7.38 -0.92
CA LEU A 208 5.86 -7.27 0.22
C LEU A 208 6.42 -8.64 0.63
N GLU A 209 5.64 -9.71 0.51
CA GLU A 209 6.11 -11.08 0.72
C GLU A 209 7.18 -11.46 -0.32
N GLY A 210 6.95 -11.16 -1.61
CA GLY A 210 7.96 -11.37 -2.65
C GLY A 210 9.24 -10.56 -2.43
N VAL A 211 9.13 -9.31 -1.96
CA VAL A 211 10.28 -8.47 -1.60
C VAL A 211 11.04 -9.07 -0.42
N ARG A 212 10.34 -9.49 0.63
CA ARG A 212 10.95 -10.16 1.79
C ARG A 212 11.72 -11.39 1.35
N ASP A 213 11.09 -12.27 0.57
CA ASP A 213 11.68 -13.56 0.19
C ASP A 213 12.92 -13.35 -0.66
N ARG A 214 12.86 -12.45 -1.65
CA ARG A 214 14.01 -12.10 -2.48
C ARG A 214 15.12 -11.44 -1.66
N ALA A 215 14.79 -10.48 -0.81
CA ALA A 215 15.77 -9.79 0.03
C ALA A 215 16.47 -10.74 1.01
N THR A 216 15.73 -11.71 1.57
CA THR A 216 16.27 -12.75 2.44
C THR A 216 17.23 -13.65 1.67
N ALA A 217 16.85 -14.09 0.46
CA ALA A 217 17.71 -14.91 -0.40
C ALA A 217 19.01 -14.19 -0.79
N ASP A 218 18.93 -12.89 -1.09
CA ASP A 218 20.08 -12.06 -1.43
C ASP A 218 20.81 -11.48 -0.19
N GLN A 219 20.52 -11.98 1.03
CA GLN A 219 21.08 -11.54 2.32
C GLN A 219 20.98 -10.02 2.57
N CYS A 220 20.00 -9.37 1.97
CA CYS A 220 19.68 -7.96 2.13
C CYS A 220 18.81 -7.76 3.39
N TRP A 221 19.35 -8.06 4.57
CA TRP A 221 18.60 -8.18 5.83
C TRP A 221 17.79 -6.95 6.22
N LEU A 222 18.30 -5.74 5.99
CA LEU A 222 17.60 -4.49 6.31
C LEU A 222 16.33 -4.32 5.46
N LEU A 223 16.40 -4.69 4.18
CA LEU A 223 15.25 -4.62 3.29
C LEU A 223 14.21 -5.68 3.63
N ALA A 224 14.66 -6.91 3.91
CA ALA A 224 13.78 -7.98 4.34
C ALA A 224 13.03 -7.57 5.63
N GLU A 225 13.75 -6.95 6.57
CA GLU A 225 13.18 -6.45 7.82
C GLU A 225 12.11 -5.39 7.57
N GLU A 226 12.40 -4.39 6.74
CA GLU A 226 11.44 -3.33 6.46
C GLU A 226 10.17 -3.89 5.80
N ALA A 227 10.30 -4.83 4.87
CA ALA A 227 9.16 -5.52 4.25
C ALA A 227 8.31 -6.28 5.30
N VAL A 228 8.95 -7.02 6.21
CA VAL A 228 8.28 -7.76 7.28
C VAL A 228 7.59 -6.81 8.27
N SER A 229 8.23 -5.72 8.67
CA SER A 229 7.64 -4.72 9.58
C SER A 229 6.40 -4.05 8.96
N ARG A 230 6.38 -3.84 7.64
CA ARG A 230 5.19 -3.36 6.92
C ARG A 230 4.08 -4.40 6.87
N LEU A 231 4.40 -5.66 6.58
CA LEU A 231 3.44 -6.77 6.65
C LEU A 231 2.81 -6.88 8.05
N ALA A 232 3.62 -6.76 9.12
CA ALA A 232 3.14 -6.79 10.50
C ALA A 232 2.18 -5.63 10.79
N SER A 233 2.53 -4.41 10.36
CA SER A 233 1.67 -3.23 10.48
C SER A 233 0.35 -3.40 9.74
N MET A 234 0.37 -3.94 8.51
CA MET A 234 -0.84 -4.23 7.75
C MET A 234 -1.74 -5.27 8.43
N ALA A 235 -1.16 -6.34 8.98
CA ALA A 235 -1.90 -7.36 9.70
C ALA A 235 -2.57 -6.78 10.97
N LEU A 236 -1.88 -5.91 11.72
CA LEU A 236 -2.44 -5.24 12.89
C LEU A 236 -3.55 -4.23 12.54
N TRP A 237 -3.40 -3.51 11.42
CA TRP A 237 -4.46 -2.65 10.91
C TRP A 237 -5.71 -3.48 10.52
N GLU A 238 -5.52 -4.65 9.89
CA GLU A 238 -6.64 -5.52 9.54
C GLU A 238 -7.33 -6.12 10.78
N VAL A 239 -6.57 -6.47 11.83
CA VAL A 239 -7.11 -6.83 13.16
C VAL A 239 -8.05 -5.74 13.67
N GLU A 240 -7.62 -4.48 13.61
CA GLU A 240 -8.41 -3.35 14.06
C GLU A 240 -9.71 -3.18 13.25
N GLU A 241 -9.62 -3.18 11.92
CA GLU A 241 -10.78 -3.03 11.05
C GLU A 241 -11.79 -4.18 11.20
N ARG A 242 -11.31 -5.43 11.29
CA ARG A 242 -12.20 -6.58 11.51
C ARG A 242 -12.76 -6.62 12.93
N ALA A 243 -12.08 -6.08 13.93
CA ALA A 243 -12.61 -5.96 15.28
C ALA A 243 -13.79 -4.97 15.36
N LYS A 244 -13.75 -3.89 14.56
CA LYS A 244 -14.86 -2.94 14.38
C LYS A 244 -16.07 -3.65 13.73
N GLN A 245 -15.84 -4.50 12.74
CA GLN A 245 -16.90 -5.22 12.01
C GLN A 245 -17.40 -6.48 12.75
N ARG A 246 -18.57 -6.42 13.40
CA ARG A 246 -19.15 -7.56 14.17
C ARG A 246 -19.14 -8.91 13.43
N ARG A 247 -19.45 -8.93 12.12
CA ARG A 247 -19.55 -10.14 11.31
C ARG A 247 -18.20 -10.83 11.04
N GLN A 248 -17.09 -10.09 11.07
CA GLN A 248 -15.77 -10.62 10.70
C GLN A 248 -14.88 -10.92 11.92
N ARG A 249 -15.42 -10.77 13.13
CA ARG A 249 -14.66 -10.91 14.39
C ARG A 249 -14.05 -12.29 14.60
N SER A 250 -14.62 -13.35 14.02
CA SER A 250 -14.09 -14.71 14.11
C SER A 250 -12.67 -14.86 13.54
N SER A 251 -12.29 -13.99 12.60
CA SER A 251 -10.98 -14.02 11.96
C SER A 251 -9.87 -13.27 12.70
N VAL A 252 -10.23 -12.46 13.71
CA VAL A 252 -9.28 -11.62 14.46
C VAL A 252 -8.15 -12.44 15.12
N PRO A 253 -8.40 -13.58 15.79
CA PRO A 253 -7.34 -14.36 16.42
C PRO A 253 -6.26 -14.84 15.44
N GLY A 254 -6.66 -15.26 14.23
CA GLY A 254 -5.73 -15.71 13.19
C GLY A 254 -4.83 -14.58 12.69
N LEU A 255 -5.40 -13.38 12.50
CA LEU A 255 -4.64 -12.19 12.11
C LEU A 255 -3.68 -11.73 13.23
N THR A 256 -4.10 -11.76 14.50
CA THR A 256 -3.21 -11.43 15.63
C THR A 256 -2.05 -12.42 15.74
N GLN A 257 -2.31 -13.72 15.52
CA GLN A 257 -1.26 -14.74 15.48
C GLN A 257 -0.28 -14.50 14.32
N ARG A 258 -0.80 -14.17 13.13
CA ARG A 258 0.02 -13.84 11.96
C ARG A 258 0.92 -12.63 12.24
N ALA A 259 0.37 -11.55 12.80
CA ALA A 259 1.15 -10.37 13.18
C ALA A 259 2.29 -10.75 14.14
N GLY A 260 2.04 -11.63 15.11
CA GLY A 260 3.08 -12.12 16.02
C GLY A 260 4.22 -12.87 15.32
N LYS A 261 3.90 -13.72 14.34
CA LYS A 261 4.93 -14.41 13.54
C LYS A 261 5.79 -13.42 12.76
N LEU A 262 5.18 -12.40 12.15
CA LEU A 262 5.89 -11.37 11.40
C LEU A 262 6.79 -10.53 12.32
N LEU A 263 6.34 -10.19 13.53
CA LEU A 263 7.16 -9.44 14.48
C LEU A 263 8.38 -10.24 14.96
N GLU A 264 8.21 -11.55 15.20
CA GLU A 264 9.33 -12.43 15.52
C GLU A 264 10.33 -12.53 14.35
N GLN A 265 9.83 -12.63 13.10
CA GLN A 265 10.68 -12.59 11.92
C GLN A 265 11.45 -11.26 11.79
N SER A 266 10.80 -10.11 12.03
CA SER A 266 11.48 -8.80 12.02
C SER A 266 12.60 -8.75 13.05
N ARG A 267 12.38 -9.26 14.26
CA ARG A 267 13.42 -9.36 15.31
C ARG A 267 14.61 -10.20 14.86
N GLN A 268 14.35 -11.35 14.24
CA GLN A 268 15.41 -12.22 13.72
C GLN A 268 16.24 -11.50 12.64
N LEU A 269 15.59 -10.80 11.70
CA LEU A 269 16.26 -10.03 10.66
C LEU A 269 17.07 -8.84 11.23
N LEU A 270 16.56 -8.13 12.24
CA LEU A 270 17.31 -7.08 12.95
C LEU A 270 18.53 -7.62 13.71
N ASN A 271 18.50 -8.87 14.15
CA ASN A 271 19.67 -9.49 14.76
C ASN A 271 20.76 -9.78 13.72
N GLN A 272 20.37 -10.11 12.48
CA GLN A 272 21.30 -10.30 11.36
C GLN A 272 21.95 -8.98 10.89
N THR A 273 21.31 -7.83 11.06
CA THR A 273 21.88 -6.51 10.68
C THR A 273 22.88 -5.95 11.72
N LYS A 274 23.10 -6.65 12.85
CA LYS A 274 23.77 -6.11 14.04
C LYS A 274 25.16 -5.53 13.80
N ALA A 275 25.96 -6.13 12.92
CA ALA A 275 27.39 -5.84 12.83
C ALA A 275 27.72 -4.53 12.10
N TRP A 276 26.88 -4.09 11.15
CA TRP A 276 27.21 -3.00 10.23
C TRP A 276 26.25 -1.82 10.29
N LEU A 277 25.08 -1.96 10.94
CA LEU A 277 24.07 -0.91 10.95
C LEU A 277 24.42 0.19 11.98
N PRO A 278 24.43 1.48 11.59
CA PRO A 278 24.67 2.58 12.52
C PRO A 278 23.70 2.55 13.72
N ALA A 279 24.22 2.76 14.92
CA ALA A 279 23.46 2.65 16.18
C ALA A 279 22.15 3.46 16.18
N ARG A 280 22.17 4.67 15.59
CA ARG A 280 20.99 5.52 15.47
C ARG A 280 19.88 4.89 14.62
N ILE A 281 20.22 4.36 13.45
CA ILE A 281 19.24 3.73 12.55
C ILE A 281 18.69 2.48 13.22
N ARG A 282 19.57 1.68 13.83
CA ARG A 282 19.16 0.50 14.59
C ARG A 282 18.18 0.82 15.71
N ALA A 283 18.45 1.86 16.50
CA ALA A 283 17.56 2.28 17.58
C ALA A 283 16.18 2.69 17.05
N GLN A 284 16.12 3.35 15.89
CA GLN A 284 14.86 3.71 15.23
C GLN A 284 14.06 2.47 14.82
N LEU A 285 14.69 1.47 14.21
CA LEU A 285 14.03 0.22 13.82
C LEU A 285 13.54 -0.56 15.05
N LEU A 286 14.35 -0.66 16.10
CA LEU A 286 13.96 -1.30 17.36
C LEU A 286 12.79 -0.59 18.05
N ASN A 287 12.73 0.74 18.00
CA ASN A 287 11.58 1.48 18.51
C ASN A 287 10.33 1.23 17.67
N GLY A 288 10.45 1.21 16.34
CA GLY A 288 9.36 0.83 15.44
C GLY A 288 8.81 -0.56 15.75
N LEU A 289 9.69 -1.55 15.92
CA LEU A 289 9.32 -2.90 16.31
C LEU A 289 8.60 -2.94 17.66
N ARG A 290 9.12 -2.23 18.66
CA ARG A 290 8.49 -2.12 19.99
C ARG A 290 7.06 -1.59 19.92
N HIS A 291 6.81 -0.54 19.13
CA HIS A 291 5.47 0.00 18.93
C HIS A 291 4.50 -1.02 18.34
N LEU A 292 4.96 -1.81 17.36
CA LEU A 292 4.14 -2.87 16.76
C LEU A 292 3.87 -4.02 17.74
N GLU A 293 4.86 -4.39 18.55
CA GLU A 293 4.68 -5.39 19.61
C GLU A 293 3.71 -4.93 20.70
N ASP A 294 3.77 -3.67 21.12
CA ASP A 294 2.82 -3.09 22.08
C ASP A 294 1.39 -3.13 21.51
N ALA A 295 1.22 -2.76 20.25
CA ALA A 295 -0.06 -2.87 19.55
C ALA A 295 -0.55 -4.33 19.48
N GLN A 296 0.34 -5.28 19.17
CA GLN A 296 0.00 -6.70 19.14
C GLN A 296 -0.43 -7.22 20.52
N ARG A 297 0.29 -6.86 21.60
CA ARG A 297 -0.04 -7.21 22.98
C ARG A 297 -1.41 -6.64 23.38
N ALA A 298 -1.66 -5.37 23.08
CA ALA A 298 -2.95 -4.74 23.35
C ALA A 298 -4.11 -5.49 22.68
N TRP A 299 -3.95 -5.88 21.41
CA TRP A 299 -4.95 -6.68 20.70
C TRP A 299 -5.10 -8.09 21.26
N ALA A 300 -4.01 -8.77 21.61
CA ALA A 300 -4.05 -10.09 22.24
C ALA A 300 -4.84 -10.06 23.56
N HIS A 301 -4.60 -9.04 24.40
CA HIS A 301 -5.38 -8.82 25.63
C HIS A 301 -6.86 -8.52 25.33
N ALA A 302 -7.16 -7.67 24.35
CA ALA A 302 -8.54 -7.36 23.99
C ALA A 302 -9.30 -8.59 23.46
N VAL A 303 -8.63 -9.46 22.70
CA VAL A 303 -9.20 -10.72 22.20
C VAL A 303 -9.37 -11.74 23.33
N GLY A 304 -8.38 -11.87 24.21
CA GLY A 304 -8.43 -12.77 25.38
C GLY A 304 -9.52 -12.38 26.37
N ALA A 305 -9.59 -11.10 26.74
CA ALA A 305 -10.65 -10.56 27.60
C ALA A 305 -12.03 -10.83 27.00
N ARG A 306 -12.20 -10.67 25.68
CA ARG A 306 -13.48 -11.00 25.03
C ARG A 306 -13.83 -12.49 25.08
N ARG A 307 -12.85 -13.39 24.92
CA ARG A 307 -13.10 -14.83 25.08
C ARG A 307 -13.54 -15.15 26.50
N ALA A 308 -12.93 -14.54 27.52
CA ALA A 308 -13.37 -14.69 28.91
C ALA A 308 -14.83 -14.25 29.09
N TRP A 309 -15.24 -13.13 28.47
CA TRP A 309 -16.63 -12.67 28.48
C TRP A 309 -17.61 -13.54 27.66
N GLN A 310 -17.12 -14.34 26.72
CA GLN A 310 -17.94 -15.24 25.89
C GLN A 310 -18.04 -16.66 26.46
N GLY A 311 -17.00 -17.13 27.16
CA GLY A 311 -16.95 -18.48 27.75
C GLY A 311 -17.98 -18.69 28.85
N GLU A 312 -18.28 -17.63 29.59
CA GLU A 312 -19.43 -17.56 30.47
C GLU A 312 -20.00 -16.17 30.32
N ARG A 313 -20.92 -15.98 29.36
CA ARG A 313 -21.94 -14.96 29.63
C ARG A 313 -22.50 -15.37 30.99
N PRO A 314 -22.36 -14.55 32.05
CA PRO A 314 -23.03 -14.88 33.31
C PRO A 314 -24.45 -15.19 32.88
N LYS A 315 -24.88 -16.44 33.13
CA LYS A 315 -26.26 -16.83 32.85
C LYS A 315 -27.04 -15.88 33.72
N LEU A 316 -27.49 -14.76 33.14
CA LEU A 316 -28.36 -13.81 33.82
C LEU A 316 -29.45 -14.73 34.34
N PRO A 317 -29.56 -14.90 35.67
CA PRO A 317 -30.42 -15.93 36.21
C PRO A 317 -31.75 -15.72 35.52
N SER A 318 -32.20 -16.72 34.77
CA SER A 318 -33.43 -16.64 33.99
C SER A 318 -34.57 -16.63 35.00
N LYS A 319 -34.79 -15.47 35.60
CA LYS A 319 -35.84 -15.29 36.58
C LYS A 319 -37.15 -15.56 35.85
N ARG A 320 -37.95 -16.44 36.44
CA ARG A 320 -39.29 -16.76 35.96
C ARG A 320 -40.28 -15.88 36.69
N CYS A 321 -41.34 -15.49 36.00
CA CYS A 321 -42.46 -14.82 36.66
C CYS A 321 -43.06 -15.77 37.71
N SER A 322 -43.16 -15.35 38.97
CA SER A 322 -43.77 -16.16 40.03
C SER A 322 -45.25 -16.47 39.74
N GLY A 323 -45.95 -15.60 39.00
CA GLY A 323 -47.38 -15.77 38.71
C GLY A 323 -47.73 -16.57 37.46
N CYS A 324 -46.83 -16.68 36.46
CA CYS A 324 -47.11 -17.43 35.23
C CYS A 324 -45.98 -18.38 34.79
N THR A 325 -44.87 -18.43 35.52
CA THR A 325 -43.67 -19.26 35.28
C THR A 325 -42.91 -18.99 33.98
N GLN A 326 -43.41 -18.08 33.14
CA GLN A 326 -42.75 -17.65 31.91
C GLN A 326 -41.48 -16.85 32.20
N MET A 327 -40.48 -17.02 31.34
CA MET A 327 -39.24 -16.24 31.38
C MET A 327 -39.49 -14.85 30.80
N ALA A 328 -39.02 -13.80 31.49
CA ALA A 328 -39.08 -12.43 30.98
C ALA A 328 -37.80 -11.66 31.32
N LEU A 329 -37.35 -10.79 30.40
CA LEU A 329 -36.15 -9.96 30.59
C LEU A 329 -36.33 -8.90 31.69
N HIS A 330 -37.56 -8.38 31.83
CA HIS A 330 -37.89 -7.33 32.78
C HIS A 330 -38.99 -7.83 33.72
N LEU A 331 -38.59 -8.36 34.87
CA LEU A 331 -39.51 -8.71 35.93
C LEU A 331 -39.52 -7.62 37.00
N ARG A 332 -40.73 -7.20 37.39
CA ARG A 332 -40.97 -6.27 38.49
C ARG A 332 -40.94 -7.04 39.80
N LYS A 333 -40.19 -6.56 40.79
CA LYS A 333 -40.16 -7.13 42.13
C LYS A 333 -41.41 -6.72 42.92
N CYS A 334 -41.88 -7.59 43.81
CA CYS A 334 -42.87 -7.21 44.80
C CYS A 334 -42.33 -6.05 45.66
N ALA A 335 -43.10 -4.97 45.82
CA ALA A 335 -42.65 -3.79 46.55
C ALA A 335 -42.32 -4.09 48.02
N GLN A 336 -43.03 -5.03 48.64
CA GLN A 336 -42.91 -5.37 50.05
C GLN A 336 -41.76 -6.34 50.34
N CYS A 337 -41.77 -7.55 49.74
CA CYS A 337 -40.72 -8.54 50.03
C CYS A 337 -39.47 -8.40 49.16
N GLN A 338 -39.55 -7.76 47.98
CA GLN A 338 -38.47 -7.66 46.99
C GLN A 338 -37.90 -9.01 46.47
N VAL A 339 -38.49 -10.14 46.88
CA VAL A 339 -38.09 -11.50 46.49
C VAL A 339 -38.89 -11.99 45.27
N ALA A 340 -40.22 -11.98 45.34
CA ALA A 340 -41.07 -12.44 44.24
C ALA A 340 -41.04 -11.47 43.05
N THR A 341 -41.05 -12.01 41.83
CA THR A 341 -40.83 -11.24 40.59
C THR A 341 -41.89 -11.55 39.54
N TYR A 342 -42.44 -10.53 38.87
CA TYR A 342 -43.60 -10.64 37.97
C TYR A 342 -43.38 -9.96 36.63
N CYS A 343 -43.90 -10.55 35.55
CA CYS A 343 -43.83 -9.92 34.22
C CYS A 343 -44.86 -8.79 34.04
N SER A 344 -45.99 -8.83 34.76
CA SER A 344 -47.04 -7.82 34.72
C SER A 344 -47.71 -7.63 36.07
N ARG A 345 -48.48 -6.55 36.21
CA ARG A 345 -49.31 -6.30 37.39
C ARG A 345 -50.38 -7.40 37.55
N ASP A 346 -50.93 -7.89 36.45
CA ASP A 346 -51.95 -8.94 36.48
C ASP A 346 -51.39 -10.25 37.04
N CYS A 347 -50.17 -10.63 36.65
CA CYS A 347 -49.50 -11.80 37.23
C CYS A 347 -49.24 -11.63 38.73
N GLN A 348 -48.94 -10.41 39.19
CA GLN A 348 -48.78 -10.11 40.61
C GLN A 348 -50.12 -10.25 41.36
N VAL A 349 -51.20 -9.66 40.84
CA VAL A 349 -52.54 -9.71 41.49
C VAL A 349 -53.07 -11.15 41.52
N ARG A 350 -52.90 -11.90 40.44
CA ARG A 350 -53.30 -13.31 40.38
C ARG A 350 -52.53 -14.15 41.39
N TYR A 351 -51.20 -14.05 41.40
CA TYR A 351 -50.37 -14.79 42.35
C TYR A 351 -50.60 -14.36 43.82
N TRP A 352 -51.02 -13.12 44.05
CA TRP A 352 -51.44 -12.63 45.36
C TRP A 352 -52.72 -13.30 45.88
N LYS A 353 -53.72 -13.46 45.02
CA LYS A 353 -55.04 -14.03 45.39
C LYS A 353 -55.05 -15.56 45.38
N GLU A 354 -54.49 -16.16 44.33
CA GLU A 354 -54.60 -17.59 44.05
C GLU A 354 -53.31 -18.35 44.38
N GLY A 355 -52.16 -17.68 44.26
CA GLY A 355 -50.83 -18.31 44.34
C GLY A 355 -50.19 -18.33 45.73
N GLY A 356 -50.93 -17.95 46.78
CA GLY A 356 -50.45 -18.02 48.16
C GLY A 356 -49.45 -16.92 48.58
N HIS A 357 -49.02 -16.02 47.67
CA HIS A 357 -48.01 -15.02 48.00
C HIS A 357 -48.40 -14.11 49.16
N LYS A 358 -49.70 -13.86 49.36
CA LYS A 358 -50.19 -13.03 50.46
C LYS A 358 -49.74 -13.54 51.84
N ALA A 359 -49.74 -14.86 52.05
CA ALA A 359 -49.33 -15.47 53.32
C ALA A 359 -47.81 -15.45 53.48
N GLU A 360 -47.08 -15.66 52.38
CA GLU A 360 -45.61 -15.75 52.39
C GLU A 360 -44.91 -14.38 52.37
N CYS A 361 -45.59 -13.32 51.90
CA CYS A 361 -44.96 -12.03 51.63
C CYS A 361 -44.28 -11.43 52.87
N THR A 362 -44.94 -11.50 54.03
CA THR A 362 -44.41 -10.95 55.29
C THR A 362 -43.17 -11.71 55.73
N ALA A 363 -43.23 -13.04 55.74
CA ALA A 363 -42.08 -13.88 56.13
C ALA A 363 -40.89 -13.73 55.17
N LEU A 364 -41.15 -13.52 53.87
CA LEU A 364 -40.11 -13.21 52.89
C LEU A 364 -39.54 -11.80 53.06
N ALA A 365 -40.37 -10.83 53.44
CA ALA A 365 -39.93 -9.46 53.70
C ALA A 365 -39.01 -9.39 54.93
N GLU A 366 -39.30 -10.15 55.98
CA GLU A 366 -38.46 -10.23 57.18
C GLU A 366 -37.09 -10.86 56.89
N ARG A 367 -37.03 -11.92 56.08
CA ARG A 367 -35.76 -12.57 55.68
C ARG A 367 -34.87 -11.73 54.77
N ASN A 368 -35.41 -10.70 54.13
CA ASN A 368 -34.71 -9.87 53.14
C ASN A 368 -34.38 -8.46 53.67
N LYS A 369 -34.68 -8.19 54.95
CA LYS A 369 -34.11 -7.09 55.72
C LYS A 369 -32.75 -7.51 56.24
#